data_AF-A0A2A2WE54-F1
#
_entry.id   AF-A0A2A2WE54-F1
#
_cell.length_a   1.000
_cell.length_b   1.000
_cell.length_c   1.000
_cell.angle_alpha   90.00
_cell.angle_beta   90.00
_cell.angle_gamma   90.00
#
_symmetry.space_group_name_H-M   'P 1'
#
loop_
_entity.id
_entity.type
_entity.pdbx_description
1 polymer ?
#
loop_
_entity_poly.entity_id
_entity_poly.type
_entity_poly.pdbx_seq_one_letter_code
_entity_poly.pdbx_strand_id
1 'polypeptide(L)'
;MKYLVLLMMVLAGAGATGADVIEFADGAKLSGTITSIRKAEKEFDFKPSDDSQSAKTEYRFDEVYRVSYQGKWFVLTPKAEPTSSDSDAGGDGGTVTRSKAEVLALIEAAGKTPPDWFESTPLNYPKTLDLSWPIKPPKGPWQSHKNMGQYVWSVINENPGRWHSGIKLLHHCVSLHKDDRVLLQRDMNALGDAYFRLLQDYPRAAFWFQQGKATVDKVHGIRLAECYWRLGNRSMALQMLRGRRLNLGAIKLYGDMGEIDRALSLTAAFVKSGNDYQANILAADALRLAGRPDEAIDYYQRVIASKRFRNDEYEKRFKARAQESIDTIRLYDQADVSRVADGTYRDSSTGYNGKLSVAVTVSGGRLEAVKITDHKEKQFYSSLTDTPEQLIARQSVQGIDGTSSATITSQAIVNATAKALAQGTR
;
A
#
# COMPACT_ATOMS: atom_id res chain seq x y z
N MET A 1 13.61 -0.35 -29.72
CA MET A 1 13.01 0.47 -30.80
C MET A 1 11.69 -0.16 -31.22
N LYS A 2 10.69 0.68 -31.51
CA LYS A 2 9.26 0.39 -31.79
C LYS A 2 8.35 0.34 -30.56
N TYR A 3 8.15 1.50 -29.96
CA TYR A 3 6.85 1.82 -29.36
C TYR A 3 6.00 2.51 -30.41
N LEU A 4 4.76 2.04 -30.46
CA LEU A 4 3.68 2.43 -31.35
C LEU A 4 3.47 3.95 -31.35
N VAL A 5 3.65 4.57 -32.52
CA VAL A 5 3.23 5.94 -32.80
C VAL A 5 1.71 5.93 -32.90
N LEU A 6 1.02 6.60 -31.97
CA LEU A 6 -0.37 6.99 -32.16
C LEU A 6 -0.38 8.49 -32.45
N LEU A 7 -0.45 8.80 -33.75
CA LEU A 7 -0.70 10.14 -34.28
C LEU A 7 -2.15 10.49 -33.94
N MET A 8 -2.37 11.33 -32.93
CA MET A 8 -3.70 11.84 -32.61
C MET A 8 -3.97 13.06 -33.50
N MET A 9 -4.69 12.84 -34.60
CA MET A 9 -5.34 13.92 -35.34
C MET A 9 -6.35 14.60 -34.42
N VAL A 10 -6.28 15.93 -34.36
CA VAL A 10 -7.31 16.78 -33.76
C VAL A 10 -8.57 16.66 -34.62
N LEU A 11 -9.53 15.86 -34.19
CA LEU A 11 -10.90 15.95 -34.62
C LEU A 11 -11.65 16.76 -33.57
N ALA A 12 -11.96 18.00 -33.93
CA ALA A 12 -12.89 18.84 -33.20
C ALA A 12 -14.29 18.18 -33.23
N GLY A 13 -14.61 17.42 -32.20
CA GLY A 13 -15.94 16.89 -31.93
C GLY A 13 -16.49 17.57 -30.69
N ALA A 14 -17.46 18.46 -30.88
CA ALA A 14 -18.19 19.14 -29.82
C ALA A 14 -19.03 18.13 -29.02
N GLY A 15 -18.47 17.59 -27.95
CA GLY A 15 -19.20 16.98 -26.84
C GLY A 15 -19.04 17.87 -25.62
N ALA A 16 -20.15 18.32 -25.03
CA ALA A 16 -20.16 19.21 -23.88
C ALA A 16 -19.38 18.58 -22.71
N THR A 17 -18.13 18.98 -22.60
CA THR A 17 -17.25 18.72 -21.46
C THR A 17 -17.13 20.06 -20.75
N GLY A 18 -17.32 20.07 -19.42
CA GLY A 18 -17.20 21.30 -18.64
C GLY A 18 -15.83 21.97 -18.86
N ALA A 19 -15.73 23.27 -18.58
CA ALA A 19 -14.48 24.00 -18.70
C ALA A 19 -13.34 23.26 -17.99
N ASP A 20 -12.16 23.26 -18.61
CA ASP A 20 -10.94 22.81 -17.95
C ASP A 20 -10.63 23.75 -16.78
N VAL A 21 -9.99 23.22 -15.74
CA VAL A 21 -9.72 23.98 -14.51
C VAL A 21 -8.26 23.83 -14.12
N ILE A 22 -7.59 24.95 -13.88
CA ILE A 22 -6.29 24.99 -13.18
C ILE A 22 -6.60 25.20 -11.69
N GLU A 23 -6.01 24.38 -10.81
CA GLU A 23 -5.93 24.66 -9.38
C GLU A 23 -4.47 24.88 -8.98
N PHE A 24 -4.17 26.02 -8.37
CA PHE A 24 -2.84 26.37 -7.87
C PHE A 24 -2.60 25.82 -6.47
N ALA A 25 -1.34 25.87 -6.02
CA ALA A 25 -0.94 25.34 -4.71
C ALA A 25 -1.66 26.04 -3.54
N ASP A 26 -1.92 27.34 -3.66
CA ASP A 26 -2.68 28.17 -2.70
C ASP A 26 -4.19 27.91 -2.73
N GLY A 27 -4.68 27.06 -3.65
CA GLY A 27 -6.09 26.74 -3.84
C GLY A 27 -6.84 27.69 -4.78
N ALA A 28 -6.19 28.71 -5.34
CA ALA A 28 -6.78 29.54 -6.39
C ALA A 28 -7.14 28.69 -7.62
N LYS A 29 -8.22 29.05 -8.32
CA LYS A 29 -8.72 28.31 -9.48
C LYS A 29 -8.96 29.21 -10.67
N LEU A 30 -8.61 28.72 -11.86
CA LEU A 30 -8.92 29.36 -13.13
C LEU A 30 -9.68 28.38 -14.03
N SER A 31 -10.82 28.82 -14.57
CA SER A 31 -11.63 28.05 -15.52
C SER A 31 -11.35 28.51 -16.94
N GLY A 32 -11.27 27.58 -17.89
CA GLY A 32 -10.86 27.86 -19.26
C GLY A 32 -10.79 26.63 -20.14
N THR A 33 -9.89 26.65 -21.12
CA THR A 33 -9.64 25.55 -22.04
C THR A 33 -8.14 25.35 -22.18
N ILE A 34 -7.67 24.14 -21.94
CA ILE A 34 -6.28 23.76 -22.24
C ILE A 34 -6.19 23.54 -23.76
N THR A 35 -5.43 24.38 -24.44
CA THR A 35 -5.35 24.40 -25.91
C THR A 35 -4.20 23.57 -26.47
N SER A 36 -3.15 23.32 -25.68
CA SER A 36 -2.05 22.43 -26.06
C SER A 36 -1.30 21.89 -24.83
N ILE A 37 -0.61 20.75 -24.96
CA ILE A 37 0.21 20.15 -23.89
C ILE A 37 1.56 19.71 -24.48
N ARG A 38 2.65 20.25 -23.93
CA ARG A 38 4.04 19.97 -24.29
C ARG A 38 4.71 19.14 -23.18
N LYS A 39 4.64 17.81 -23.31
CA LYS A 39 5.01 16.89 -22.21
C LYS A 39 6.50 16.80 -21.92
N ALA A 40 7.37 16.94 -22.92
CA ALA A 40 8.82 16.83 -22.71
C ALA A 40 9.35 18.07 -21.97
N GLU A 41 8.73 19.21 -22.22
CA GLU A 41 9.01 20.53 -21.68
C GLU A 41 8.26 20.78 -20.36
N LYS A 42 7.26 19.95 -20.06
CA LYS A 42 6.36 20.05 -18.89
C LYS A 42 5.57 21.37 -18.89
N GLU A 43 4.97 21.70 -20.01
CA GLU A 43 4.20 22.93 -20.23
C GLU A 43 2.83 22.64 -20.86
N PHE A 44 1.90 23.57 -20.71
CA PHE A 44 0.63 23.56 -21.42
C PHE A 44 0.11 24.99 -21.66
N ASP A 45 -0.66 25.15 -22.74
CA ASP A 45 -1.34 26.40 -23.02
C ASP A 45 -2.77 26.39 -22.46
N PHE A 46 -3.19 27.51 -21.90
CA PHE A 46 -4.50 27.67 -21.30
C PHE A 46 -5.15 28.98 -21.72
N LYS A 47 -6.40 28.89 -22.17
CA LYS A 47 -7.24 30.02 -22.54
C LYS A 47 -8.34 30.21 -21.48
N PRO A 48 -8.31 31.28 -20.67
CA PRO A 48 -9.36 31.56 -19.68
C PRO A 48 -10.75 31.75 -20.32
N SER A 49 -11.81 31.44 -19.56
CA SER A 49 -13.20 31.62 -20.00
C SER A 49 -13.70 33.07 -19.96
N ASP A 50 -13.07 33.94 -19.17
CA ASP A 50 -13.45 35.36 -19.02
C ASP A 50 -12.44 36.30 -19.69
N ASP A 51 -12.92 37.42 -20.23
CA ASP A 51 -12.16 38.43 -21.00
C ASP A 51 -11.32 39.38 -20.11
N SER A 52 -10.86 38.90 -18.95
CA SER A 52 -10.01 39.69 -18.07
C SER A 52 -8.58 39.71 -18.61
N GLN A 53 -8.11 40.91 -18.99
CA GLN A 53 -6.79 41.21 -19.55
C GLN A 53 -5.61 40.92 -18.60
N SER A 54 -5.32 39.64 -18.32
CA SER A 54 -4.09 39.20 -17.65
C SER A 54 -3.51 37.93 -18.28
N ALA A 55 -3.05 38.08 -19.52
CA ALA A 55 -1.73 37.80 -20.09
C ALA A 55 -0.91 36.51 -19.82
N LYS A 56 -1.33 35.52 -19.01
CA LYS A 56 -0.60 34.24 -18.94
C LYS A 56 -1.35 33.13 -19.69
N THR A 57 -0.87 32.81 -20.88
CA THR A 57 -1.43 31.76 -21.75
C THR A 57 -0.67 30.44 -21.67
N GLU A 58 0.50 30.42 -21.03
CA GLU A 58 1.37 29.26 -20.90
C GLU A 58 1.67 29.00 -19.42
N TYR A 59 1.55 27.74 -19.01
CA TYR A 59 1.82 27.29 -17.64
C TYR A 59 2.78 26.12 -17.65
N ARG A 60 3.75 26.15 -16.74
CA ARG A 60 4.59 24.98 -16.47
C ARG A 60 3.91 24.08 -15.45
N PHE A 61 4.23 22.78 -15.49
CA PHE A 61 3.63 21.80 -14.58
C PHE A 61 3.99 22.10 -13.12
N ASP A 62 5.19 22.64 -12.87
CA ASP A 62 5.70 23.03 -11.54
C ASP A 62 4.98 24.22 -10.91
N GLU A 63 4.23 25.00 -11.70
CA GLU A 63 3.47 26.18 -11.24
C GLU A 63 2.05 25.83 -10.76
N VAL A 64 1.58 24.61 -11.06
CA VAL A 64 0.18 24.23 -10.91
C VAL A 64 0.07 22.99 -10.04
N TYR A 65 -0.88 23.00 -9.09
CA TYR A 65 -1.12 21.83 -8.24
C TYR A 65 -1.76 20.70 -9.05
N ARG A 66 -2.91 20.99 -9.67
CA ARG A 66 -3.61 20.03 -10.54
C ARG A 66 -4.41 20.71 -11.63
N VAL A 67 -4.67 19.99 -12.71
CA VAL A 67 -5.54 20.43 -13.81
C VAL A 67 -6.68 19.44 -14.02
N SER A 68 -7.88 19.95 -14.33
CA SER A 68 -8.97 19.17 -14.91
C SER A 68 -8.90 19.34 -16.41
N TYR A 69 -8.65 18.27 -17.15
CA TYR A 69 -8.61 18.26 -18.61
C TYR A 69 -9.64 17.26 -19.15
N GLN A 70 -10.59 17.74 -19.95
CA GLN A 70 -11.67 16.91 -20.51
C GLN A 70 -12.42 16.10 -19.43
N GLY A 71 -12.65 16.72 -18.27
CA GLY A 71 -13.37 16.12 -17.14
C GLY A 71 -12.56 15.12 -16.30
N LYS A 72 -11.23 15.05 -16.47
CA LYS A 72 -10.34 14.23 -15.62
C LYS A 72 -9.29 15.08 -14.93
N TRP A 73 -9.07 14.81 -13.64
CA TRP A 73 -8.06 15.50 -12.84
C TRP A 73 -6.68 14.85 -12.98
N PHE A 74 -5.65 15.69 -13.15
CA PHE A 74 -4.25 15.33 -13.21
C PHE A 74 -3.48 16.22 -12.23
N VAL A 75 -2.82 15.61 -11.24
CA VAL A 75 -1.92 16.33 -10.32
C VAL A 75 -0.59 16.55 -11.04
N LEU A 76 -0.16 17.81 -11.12
CA LEU A 76 1.08 18.20 -11.81
C LEU A 76 2.21 18.45 -10.80
N THR A 77 1.90 19.12 -9.69
CA THR A 77 2.84 19.38 -8.59
C THR A 77 2.15 19.17 -7.25
N PRO A 78 2.62 18.30 -6.36
CA PRO A 78 2.05 18.14 -5.02
C PRO A 78 2.10 19.46 -4.21
N LYS A 79 1.08 19.77 -3.40
CA LYS A 79 1.11 20.95 -2.50
C LYS A 79 2.28 20.81 -1.52
N ALA A 80 3.19 21.79 -1.49
CA ALA A 80 4.20 21.86 -0.44
C ALA A 80 3.51 22.20 0.89
N GLU A 81 3.87 21.50 1.96
CA GLU A 81 3.41 21.81 3.32
C GLU A 81 4.03 23.13 3.80
N PRO A 82 3.31 23.93 4.60
CA PRO A 82 3.88 25.16 5.17
C PRO A 82 5.05 24.79 6.08
N THR A 83 6.24 25.25 5.71
CA THR A 83 7.49 25.01 6.46
C THR A 83 7.48 25.81 7.75
N SER A 84 7.38 25.12 8.89
CA SER A 84 7.86 25.64 10.17
C SER A 84 9.32 25.24 10.34
N SER A 85 10.20 26.24 10.39
CA SER A 85 11.57 26.11 10.85
C SER A 85 11.58 25.68 12.32
N ASP A 86 12.12 24.51 12.61
CA ASP A 86 13.19 24.37 13.59
C ASP A 86 13.85 23.00 13.44
N SER A 87 15.18 23.04 13.49
CA SER A 87 16.09 21.93 13.33
C SER A 87 16.03 20.98 14.52
N ASP A 88 15.87 19.67 14.26
CA ASP A 88 16.69 18.67 14.94
C ASP A 88 16.83 17.39 14.11
N ALA A 89 18.02 16.81 14.18
CA ALA A 89 18.53 15.79 13.26
C ALA A 89 17.92 14.40 13.48
N GLY A 90 17.58 13.72 12.38
CA GLY A 90 17.23 12.30 12.35
C GLY A 90 16.16 11.98 11.31
N GLY A 91 16.56 11.61 10.10
CA GLY A 91 15.68 11.50 8.93
C GLY A 91 14.61 10.42 9.02
N ASP A 92 13.37 10.83 8.79
CA ASP A 92 12.32 10.03 8.16
C ASP A 92 11.46 10.96 7.28
N GLY A 93 10.96 10.47 6.15
CA GLY A 93 10.17 11.26 5.22
C GLY A 93 8.95 11.85 5.93
N GLY A 94 8.81 13.18 5.91
CA GLY A 94 7.89 13.97 6.74
C GLY A 94 6.57 13.30 7.07
N THR A 95 6.49 12.69 8.26
CA THR A 95 5.24 12.14 8.78
C THR A 95 4.46 13.30 9.37
N VAL A 96 3.45 13.76 8.62
CA VAL A 96 2.53 14.79 9.08
C VAL A 96 2.00 14.41 10.46
N THR A 97 2.31 15.19 11.47
CA THR A 97 1.82 14.96 12.83
C THR A 97 0.48 15.66 13.00
N ARG A 98 -0.54 14.93 13.47
CA ARG A 98 -1.90 15.44 13.65
C ARG A 98 -2.39 15.20 15.07
N SER A 99 -3.11 16.17 15.61
CA SER A 99 -3.85 16.02 16.87
C SER A 99 -4.93 14.93 16.74
N LYS A 100 -5.43 14.47 17.89
CA LYS A 100 -6.53 13.49 17.91
C LYS A 100 -7.79 14.05 17.23
N ALA A 101 -8.07 15.34 17.41
CA ALA A 101 -9.24 15.98 16.84
C ALA A 101 -9.17 16.02 15.31
N GLU A 102 -8.01 16.37 14.74
CA GLU A 102 -7.80 16.40 13.29
C GLU A 102 -7.93 15.01 12.66
N VAL A 103 -7.32 13.99 13.27
CA VAL A 103 -7.47 12.60 12.79
C VAL A 103 -8.93 12.16 12.80
N LEU A 104 -9.67 12.43 13.88
CA LEU A 104 -11.09 12.10 13.94
C LEU A 104 -11.93 12.88 12.91
N ALA A 105 -11.60 14.15 12.65
CA ALA A 105 -12.27 14.95 11.63
C ALA A 105 -12.02 14.39 10.21
N LEU A 106 -10.79 14.00 9.90
CA LEU A 106 -10.45 13.35 8.61
C LEU A 106 -11.23 12.06 8.40
N ILE A 107 -11.30 11.23 9.44
CA ILE A 107 -12.02 9.95 9.40
C ILE A 107 -13.50 10.18 9.15
N GLU A 108 -14.10 11.13 9.88
CA GLU A 108 -15.52 11.45 9.75
C GLU A 108 -15.86 12.01 8.36
N ALA A 109 -15.05 12.95 7.86
CA ALA A 109 -15.25 13.56 6.55
C ALA A 109 -15.15 12.52 5.42
N ALA A 110 -14.14 11.65 5.49
CA ALA A 110 -13.95 10.62 4.48
C ALA A 110 -15.05 9.54 4.55
N GLY A 111 -15.41 9.10 5.76
CA GLY A 111 -16.41 8.06 5.97
C GLY A 111 -17.82 8.43 5.50
N LYS A 112 -18.20 9.71 5.66
CA LYS A 112 -19.50 10.24 5.23
C LYS A 112 -19.61 10.53 3.74
N THR A 113 -18.49 10.61 3.05
CA THR A 113 -18.45 11.02 1.64
C THR A 113 -18.05 9.82 0.78
N PRO A 114 -18.93 9.32 -0.10
CA PRO A 114 -18.54 8.30 -1.07
C PRO A 114 -17.35 8.77 -1.92
N PRO A 115 -16.42 7.87 -2.32
CA PRO A 115 -15.39 8.21 -3.30
C PRO A 115 -15.99 8.66 -4.65
N ASP A 116 -15.29 9.49 -5.41
CA ASP A 116 -15.77 10.06 -6.68
C ASP A 116 -16.20 9.00 -7.73
N TRP A 117 -15.59 7.81 -7.67
CA TRP A 117 -15.91 6.68 -8.55
C TRP A 117 -17.15 5.88 -8.11
N PHE A 118 -17.67 6.12 -6.91
CA PHE A 118 -18.64 5.24 -6.27
C PHE A 118 -19.97 5.19 -7.03
N GLU A 119 -20.51 6.35 -7.41
CA GLU A 119 -21.79 6.43 -8.13
C GLU A 119 -21.69 5.83 -9.53
N SER A 120 -20.61 6.11 -10.26
CA SER A 120 -20.39 5.61 -11.62
C SER A 120 -20.05 4.13 -11.69
N THR A 121 -19.63 3.52 -10.58
CA THR A 121 -19.33 2.08 -10.54
C THR A 121 -20.63 1.28 -10.52
N PRO A 122 -20.87 0.32 -11.44
CA PRO A 122 -22.07 -0.51 -11.38
C PRO A 122 -22.00 -1.52 -10.22
N LEU A 123 -23.13 -1.76 -9.56
CA LEU A 123 -23.26 -2.88 -8.62
C LEU A 123 -23.44 -4.17 -9.44
N ASN A 124 -22.36 -4.94 -9.60
CA ASN A 124 -22.36 -6.17 -10.40
C ASN A 124 -21.77 -7.33 -9.58
N TYR A 125 -22.59 -8.35 -9.34
CA TYR A 125 -22.20 -9.60 -8.70
C TYR A 125 -23.07 -10.76 -9.23
N PRO A 126 -22.59 -12.02 -9.16
CA PRO A 126 -23.37 -13.17 -9.61
C PRO A 126 -24.68 -13.31 -8.84
N LYS A 127 -25.80 -13.59 -9.54
CA LYS A 127 -27.09 -13.87 -8.90
C LYS A 127 -27.07 -15.08 -7.97
N THR A 128 -26.10 -15.96 -8.16
CA THR A 128 -25.87 -17.17 -7.34
C THR A 128 -25.10 -16.89 -6.06
N LEU A 129 -24.63 -15.65 -5.84
CA LEU A 129 -23.84 -15.28 -4.69
C LEU A 129 -24.74 -15.15 -3.45
N ASP A 130 -24.45 -15.94 -2.42
CA ASP A 130 -25.17 -15.87 -1.15
C ASP A 130 -24.71 -14.66 -0.33
N LEU A 131 -25.54 -13.61 -0.36
CA LEU A 131 -25.29 -12.36 0.35
C LEU A 131 -25.51 -12.47 1.86
N SER A 132 -26.18 -13.51 2.39
CA SER A 132 -26.22 -13.76 3.85
C SER A 132 -24.82 -14.06 4.41
N TRP A 133 -23.87 -14.35 3.51
CA TRP A 133 -22.44 -14.47 3.76
C TRP A 133 -22.15 -15.47 4.89
N PRO A 134 -22.48 -16.75 4.71
CA PRO A 134 -22.19 -17.77 5.70
C PRO A 134 -20.68 -17.88 5.93
N ILE A 135 -20.27 -17.93 7.22
CA ILE A 135 -18.85 -18.02 7.62
C ILE A 135 -18.22 -19.30 7.07
N LYS A 136 -18.96 -20.41 7.13
CA LYS A 136 -18.52 -21.68 6.58
C LYS A 136 -18.96 -21.72 5.11
N PRO A 137 -18.02 -21.85 4.16
CA PRO A 137 -18.39 -22.06 2.77
C PRO A 137 -19.15 -23.40 2.62
N PRO A 138 -19.92 -23.57 1.53
CA PRO A 138 -20.54 -24.85 1.20
C PRO A 138 -19.50 -25.99 1.24
N LYS A 139 -19.91 -27.17 1.71
CA LYS A 139 -19.05 -28.37 1.66
C LYS A 139 -18.71 -28.68 0.20
N GLY A 140 -17.46 -29.03 -0.07
CA GLY A 140 -16.99 -29.39 -1.41
C GLY A 140 -15.95 -28.41 -1.96
N PRO A 141 -15.75 -28.37 -3.30
CA PRO A 141 -14.72 -27.56 -3.92
C PRO A 141 -14.99 -26.06 -3.76
N TRP A 142 -13.95 -25.26 -3.96
CA TRP A 142 -14.01 -23.80 -3.93
C TRP A 142 -15.03 -23.27 -4.95
N GLN A 143 -16.02 -22.50 -4.48
CA GLN A 143 -17.16 -22.00 -5.26
C GLN A 143 -17.30 -20.49 -5.05
N SER A 144 -16.34 -19.73 -5.59
CA SER A 144 -16.24 -18.28 -5.39
C SER A 144 -17.47 -17.49 -5.81
N HIS A 145 -18.27 -17.97 -6.77
CA HIS A 145 -19.50 -17.31 -7.21
C HIS A 145 -20.72 -17.59 -6.31
N LYS A 146 -20.60 -18.46 -5.29
CA LYS A 146 -21.70 -18.81 -4.38
C LYS A 146 -21.50 -18.32 -2.95
N ASN A 147 -20.26 -18.21 -2.49
CA ASN A 147 -19.96 -17.76 -1.13
C ASN A 147 -19.29 -16.39 -1.15
N MET A 148 -19.86 -15.42 -0.42
CA MET A 148 -19.35 -14.05 -0.36
C MET A 148 -17.89 -13.95 0.12
N GLY A 149 -17.48 -14.76 1.10
CA GLY A 149 -16.08 -14.77 1.55
C GLY A 149 -15.11 -15.23 0.47
N GLN A 150 -15.46 -16.29 -0.27
CA GLN A 150 -14.67 -16.79 -1.40
C GLN A 150 -14.70 -15.84 -2.61
N TYR A 151 -15.82 -15.13 -2.82
CA TYR A 151 -15.95 -14.11 -3.87
C TYR A 151 -15.02 -12.93 -3.61
N VAL A 152 -15.07 -12.38 -2.39
CA VAL A 152 -14.16 -11.31 -1.96
C VAL A 152 -12.71 -11.77 -2.11
N TRP A 153 -12.40 -12.98 -1.66
CA TRP A 153 -11.04 -13.51 -1.69
C TRP A 153 -10.47 -13.70 -3.11
N SER A 154 -11.20 -14.40 -4.00
CA SER A 154 -10.66 -14.85 -5.29
C SER A 154 -11.10 -14.00 -6.49
N VAL A 155 -12.20 -13.24 -6.37
CA VAL A 155 -12.74 -12.45 -7.49
C VAL A 155 -12.48 -10.98 -7.28
N ILE A 156 -12.60 -10.46 -6.06
CA ILE A 156 -12.36 -9.03 -5.81
C ILE A 156 -10.88 -8.79 -5.53
N ASN A 157 -10.31 -9.38 -4.48
CA ASN A 157 -8.97 -9.02 -4.01
C ASN A 157 -7.87 -9.27 -5.05
N GLU A 158 -7.99 -10.36 -5.83
CA GLU A 158 -7.00 -10.74 -6.84
C GLU A 158 -7.08 -9.92 -8.14
N ASN A 159 -8.09 -9.04 -8.30
CA ASN A 159 -8.33 -8.35 -9.56
C ASN A 159 -8.49 -6.84 -9.33
N PRO A 160 -7.44 -6.03 -9.58
CA PRO A 160 -7.51 -4.57 -9.43
C PRO A 160 -8.69 -3.90 -10.14
N GLY A 161 -9.02 -4.35 -11.35
CA GLY A 161 -10.20 -3.88 -12.09
C GLY A 161 -11.56 -4.20 -11.45
N ARG A 162 -11.59 -5.00 -10.37
CA ARG A 162 -12.79 -5.36 -9.60
C ARG A 162 -12.83 -4.76 -8.21
N TRP A 163 -11.83 -3.97 -7.80
CA TRP A 163 -11.78 -3.40 -6.45
C TRP A 163 -12.95 -2.45 -6.20
N HIS A 164 -13.23 -1.51 -7.10
CA HIS A 164 -14.35 -0.57 -6.95
C HIS A 164 -15.71 -1.29 -6.90
N SER A 165 -15.97 -2.24 -7.80
CA SER A 165 -17.24 -2.99 -7.81
C SER A 165 -17.37 -3.90 -6.60
N GLY A 166 -16.27 -4.48 -6.12
CA GLY A 166 -16.24 -5.25 -4.87
C GLY A 166 -16.51 -4.39 -3.63
N ILE A 167 -15.95 -3.19 -3.56
CA ILE A 167 -16.25 -2.24 -2.48
C ILE A 167 -17.71 -1.78 -2.55
N LYS A 168 -18.25 -1.51 -3.75
CA LYS A 168 -19.67 -1.18 -3.91
C LYS A 168 -20.59 -2.33 -3.46
N LEU A 169 -20.21 -3.58 -3.72
CA LEU A 169 -20.91 -4.75 -3.18
C LEU A 169 -20.87 -4.80 -1.65
N LEU A 170 -19.74 -4.51 -1.01
CA LEU A 170 -19.64 -4.48 0.45
C LEU A 170 -20.53 -3.39 1.07
N HIS A 171 -20.60 -2.20 0.45
CA HIS A 171 -21.57 -1.16 0.84
C HIS A 171 -23.03 -1.62 0.67
N HIS A 172 -23.32 -2.36 -0.39
CA HIS A 172 -24.64 -2.98 -0.57
C HIS A 172 -24.97 -3.97 0.55
N CYS A 173 -24.01 -4.81 0.96
CA CYS A 173 -24.17 -5.72 2.11
C CYS A 173 -24.42 -4.98 3.43
N VAL A 174 -23.67 -3.89 3.71
CA VAL A 174 -23.92 -3.04 4.89
C VAL A 174 -25.36 -2.53 4.92
N SER A 175 -25.90 -2.12 3.77
CA SER A 175 -27.29 -1.66 3.65
C SER A 175 -28.30 -2.81 3.82
N LEU A 176 -28.00 -3.98 3.23
CA LEU A 176 -28.83 -5.17 3.28
C LEU A 176 -28.95 -5.73 4.71
N HIS A 177 -27.87 -5.72 5.48
CA HIS A 177 -27.80 -6.31 6.81
C HIS A 177 -27.97 -5.30 7.95
N LYS A 178 -28.48 -4.10 7.68
CA LYS A 178 -28.65 -3.03 8.69
C LYS A 178 -29.37 -3.46 9.98
N ASP A 179 -30.27 -4.44 9.87
CA ASP A 179 -31.08 -4.95 10.98
C ASP A 179 -30.48 -6.21 11.64
N ASP A 180 -29.42 -6.80 11.07
CA ASP A 180 -28.64 -7.89 11.69
C ASP A 180 -27.32 -7.34 12.23
N ARG A 181 -27.28 -7.09 13.54
CA ARG A 181 -26.12 -6.49 14.21
C ARG A 181 -24.81 -7.26 13.99
N VAL A 182 -24.85 -8.59 13.89
CA VAL A 182 -23.64 -9.41 13.75
C VAL A 182 -23.12 -9.34 12.32
N LEU A 183 -24.01 -9.49 11.34
CA LEU A 183 -23.65 -9.36 9.93
C LEU A 183 -23.20 -7.94 9.60
N LEU A 184 -23.93 -6.92 10.06
CA LEU A 184 -23.59 -5.52 9.87
C LEU A 184 -22.17 -5.21 10.36
N GLN A 185 -21.84 -5.65 11.58
CA GLN A 185 -20.52 -5.46 12.15
C GLN A 185 -19.43 -6.09 11.26
N ARG A 186 -19.69 -7.29 10.74
CA ARG A 186 -18.74 -7.99 9.88
C ARG A 186 -18.58 -7.28 8.53
N ASP A 187 -19.67 -6.81 7.93
CA ASP A 187 -19.65 -6.11 6.66
C ASP A 187 -18.90 -4.79 6.75
N MET A 188 -19.14 -4.01 7.82
CA MET A 188 -18.39 -2.78 8.11
C MET A 188 -16.89 -3.07 8.28
N ASN A 189 -16.52 -4.13 8.99
CA ASN A 189 -15.13 -4.52 9.12
C ASN A 189 -14.50 -4.97 7.79
N ALA A 190 -15.25 -5.71 6.96
CA ALA A 190 -14.79 -6.11 5.64
C ALA A 190 -14.63 -4.92 4.69
N LEU A 191 -15.51 -3.92 4.80
CA LEU A 191 -15.45 -2.68 4.04
C LEU A 191 -14.25 -1.84 4.46
N GLY A 192 -13.99 -1.70 5.75
CA GLY A 192 -12.78 -1.06 6.26
C GLY A 192 -11.51 -1.77 5.81
N ASP A 193 -11.51 -3.10 5.82
CA ASP A 193 -10.43 -3.93 5.31
C ASP A 193 -10.20 -3.70 3.79
N ALA A 194 -11.27 -3.58 2.98
CA ALA A 194 -11.14 -3.32 1.55
C ALA A 194 -10.55 -1.93 1.27
N TYR A 195 -11.01 -0.88 1.93
CA TYR A 195 -10.40 0.45 1.82
C TYR A 195 -8.94 0.47 2.26
N PHE A 196 -8.62 -0.23 3.36
CA PHE A 196 -7.26 -0.33 3.87
C PHE A 196 -6.32 -1.02 2.87
N ARG A 197 -6.71 -2.20 2.39
CA ARG A 197 -5.81 -3.12 1.67
C ARG A 197 -5.75 -2.86 0.17
N LEU A 198 -6.88 -2.47 -0.42
CA LEU A 198 -7.00 -2.34 -1.87
C LEU A 198 -6.72 -0.91 -2.32
N LEU A 199 -7.18 0.07 -1.54
CA LEU A 199 -7.10 1.49 -1.94
C LEU A 199 -6.14 2.33 -1.09
N GLN A 200 -5.63 1.79 0.02
CA GLN A 200 -4.85 2.54 1.02
C GLN A 200 -5.55 3.82 1.50
N ASP A 201 -6.89 3.83 1.50
CA ASP A 201 -7.72 4.93 2.00
C ASP A 201 -7.87 4.78 3.51
N TYR A 202 -6.81 5.14 4.25
CA TYR A 202 -6.75 5.02 5.70
C TYR A 202 -7.85 5.80 6.45
N PRO A 203 -8.24 7.03 6.04
CA PRO A 203 -9.39 7.71 6.64
C PRO A 203 -10.69 6.90 6.55
N ARG A 204 -11.09 6.44 5.35
CA ARG A 204 -12.32 5.63 5.20
C ARG A 204 -12.20 4.27 5.85
N ALA A 205 -11.03 3.64 5.78
CA ALA A 205 -10.79 2.37 6.44
C ALA A 205 -11.03 2.49 7.95
N ALA A 206 -10.45 3.52 8.58
CA ALA A 206 -10.63 3.79 10.00
C ALA A 206 -12.09 4.02 10.36
N PHE A 207 -12.83 4.79 9.55
CA PHE A 207 -14.26 5.03 9.76
C PHE A 207 -15.03 3.71 9.82
N TRP A 208 -14.85 2.85 8.82
CA TRP A 208 -15.57 1.58 8.74
C TRP A 208 -15.14 0.59 9.84
N PHE A 209 -13.87 0.57 10.25
CA PHE A 209 -13.44 -0.21 11.41
C PHE A 209 -14.03 0.32 12.72
N GLN A 210 -14.20 1.64 12.88
CA GLN A 210 -14.87 2.23 14.05
C GLN A 210 -16.36 1.83 14.09
N GLN A 211 -17.07 1.95 12.96
CA GLN A 211 -18.47 1.51 12.85
C GLN A 211 -18.61 0.00 13.12
N GLY A 212 -17.67 -0.79 12.59
CA GLY A 212 -17.55 -2.23 12.83
C GLY A 212 -17.02 -2.62 14.21
N LYS A 213 -16.79 -1.65 15.11
CA LYS A 213 -16.30 -1.86 16.49
C LYS A 213 -15.09 -2.80 16.54
N ALA A 214 -14.10 -2.55 15.67
CA ALA A 214 -12.91 -3.37 15.56
C ALA A 214 -12.09 -3.38 16.86
N THR A 215 -11.68 -4.57 17.31
CA THR A 215 -10.92 -4.77 18.55
C THR A 215 -9.53 -5.33 18.26
N VAL A 216 -8.52 -4.90 19.05
CA VAL A 216 -7.10 -5.20 18.83
C VAL A 216 -6.70 -6.66 19.04
N ASP A 217 -7.57 -7.49 19.62
CA ASP A 217 -7.39 -8.95 19.66
C ASP A 217 -7.63 -9.60 18.28
N LYS A 218 -8.18 -8.85 17.32
CA LYS A 218 -8.39 -9.23 15.92
C LYS A 218 -7.58 -8.34 14.98
N VAL A 219 -7.37 -8.82 13.75
CA VAL A 219 -6.60 -8.11 12.72
C VAL A 219 -7.17 -6.73 12.38
N HIS A 220 -8.51 -6.57 12.38
CA HIS A 220 -9.15 -5.29 12.07
C HIS A 220 -8.83 -4.20 13.10
N GLY A 221 -8.73 -4.55 14.40
CA GLY A 221 -8.37 -3.56 15.42
C GLY A 221 -6.91 -3.13 15.32
N ILE A 222 -6.01 -4.02 14.91
CA ILE A 222 -4.61 -3.65 14.61
C ILE A 222 -4.56 -2.70 13.41
N ARG A 223 -5.34 -2.97 12.35
CA ARG A 223 -5.42 -2.08 11.19
C ARG A 223 -6.05 -0.73 11.50
N LEU A 224 -7.02 -0.67 12.42
CA LEU A 224 -7.55 0.60 12.92
C LEU A 224 -6.47 1.40 13.66
N ALA A 225 -5.69 0.75 14.53
CA ALA A 225 -4.56 1.39 15.19
C ALA A 225 -3.52 1.87 14.16
N GLU A 226 -3.25 1.06 13.12
CA GLU A 226 -2.37 1.46 12.03
C GLU A 226 -2.91 2.65 11.24
N CYS A 227 -4.22 2.72 10.96
CA CYS A 227 -4.82 3.89 10.32
C CYS A 227 -4.56 5.15 11.15
N TYR A 228 -4.70 5.10 12.49
CA TYR A 228 -4.40 6.26 13.32
C TYR A 228 -2.93 6.70 13.22
N TRP A 229 -2.00 5.74 13.18
CA TRP A 229 -0.58 6.05 12.99
C TRP A 229 -0.30 6.63 11.60
N ARG A 230 -0.79 6.00 10.53
CA ARG A 230 -0.64 6.47 9.13
C ARG A 230 -1.29 7.85 8.91
N LEU A 231 -2.32 8.19 9.68
CA LEU A 231 -2.95 9.52 9.68
C LEU A 231 -2.20 10.56 10.53
N GLY A 232 -1.05 10.21 11.10
CA GLY A 232 -0.20 11.15 11.82
C GLY A 232 -0.37 11.16 13.33
N ASN A 233 -1.05 10.16 13.92
CA ASN A 233 -1.29 10.10 15.36
C ASN A 233 -0.83 8.78 15.99
N ARG A 234 0.48 8.71 16.21
CA ARG A 234 1.16 7.62 16.92
C ARG A 234 0.57 7.35 18.31
N SER A 235 0.21 8.39 19.06
CA SER A 235 -0.33 8.26 20.42
C SER A 235 -1.67 7.53 20.45
N MET A 236 -2.57 7.80 19.51
CA MET A 236 -3.84 7.08 19.36
C MET A 236 -3.62 5.60 19.04
N ALA A 237 -2.69 5.29 18.13
CA ALA A 237 -2.33 3.92 17.80
C ALA A 237 -1.81 3.17 19.04
N LEU A 238 -0.83 3.74 19.75
CA LEU A 238 -0.26 3.14 20.96
C LEU A 238 -1.28 2.99 22.09
N GLN A 239 -2.21 3.92 22.23
CA GLN A 239 -3.28 3.81 23.22
C GLN A 239 -4.14 2.57 22.97
N MET A 240 -4.49 2.27 21.70
CA MET A 240 -5.22 1.06 21.36
C MET A 240 -4.45 -0.21 21.68
N LEU A 241 -3.13 -0.21 21.47
CA LEU A 241 -2.28 -1.39 21.69
C LEU A 241 -1.98 -1.69 23.16
N ARG A 242 -2.54 -0.93 24.11
CA ARG A 242 -2.52 -1.26 25.55
C ARG A 242 -3.53 -2.36 25.94
N GLY A 243 -4.26 -2.93 24.99
CA GLY A 243 -5.22 -4.00 25.22
C GLY A 243 -4.58 -5.25 25.85
N ARG A 244 -5.32 -5.92 26.75
CA ARG A 244 -4.85 -7.14 27.46
C ARG A 244 -4.46 -8.30 26.52
N ARG A 245 -5.12 -8.39 25.36
CA ARG A 245 -4.83 -9.38 24.32
C ARG A 245 -4.66 -8.66 23.00
N LEU A 246 -3.56 -8.95 22.31
CA LEU A 246 -3.24 -8.38 21.00
C LEU A 246 -3.18 -9.47 19.96
N ASN A 247 -3.69 -9.17 18.77
CA ASN A 247 -3.42 -9.95 17.59
C ASN A 247 -1.93 -9.89 17.23
N LEU A 248 -1.39 -10.97 16.67
CA LEU A 248 0.04 -11.07 16.31
C LEU A 248 0.52 -9.96 15.36
N GLY A 249 -0.38 -9.37 14.54
CA GLY A 249 -0.06 -8.25 13.67
C GLY A 249 0.44 -7.00 14.41
N ALA A 250 0.16 -6.87 15.72
CA ALA A 250 0.70 -5.80 16.54
C ALA A 250 2.23 -5.82 16.62
N ILE A 251 2.89 -6.97 16.43
CA ILE A 251 4.36 -7.06 16.40
C ILE A 251 4.91 -6.19 15.26
N LYS A 252 4.34 -6.30 14.06
CA LYS A 252 4.73 -5.45 12.91
C LYS A 252 4.46 -3.98 13.24
N LEU A 253 3.24 -3.65 13.68
CA LEU A 253 2.87 -2.26 13.94
C LEU A 253 3.75 -1.61 15.01
N TYR A 254 4.14 -2.34 16.06
CA TYR A 254 5.15 -1.85 17.01
C TYR A 254 6.49 -1.60 16.33
N GLY A 255 6.96 -2.54 15.50
CA GLY A 255 8.18 -2.38 14.71
C GLY A 255 8.16 -1.13 13.81
N ASP A 256 7.08 -0.95 13.05
CA ASP A 256 6.89 0.18 12.15
C ASP A 256 6.89 1.53 12.89
N MET A 257 6.42 1.55 14.14
CA MET A 257 6.45 2.74 15.01
C MET A 257 7.75 2.91 15.81
N GLY A 258 8.75 2.05 15.60
CA GLY A 258 10.04 2.05 16.33
C GLY A 258 9.96 1.50 17.76
N GLU A 259 8.85 0.88 18.17
CA GLU A 259 8.63 0.30 19.50
C GLU A 259 9.20 -1.12 19.60
N ILE A 260 10.50 -1.26 19.32
CA ILE A 260 11.15 -2.57 19.16
C ILE A 260 11.03 -3.42 20.42
N ASP A 261 11.27 -2.86 21.62
CA ASP A 261 11.17 -3.62 22.87
C ASP A 261 9.75 -4.17 23.10
N ARG A 262 8.72 -3.42 22.71
CA ARG A 262 7.32 -3.90 22.78
C ARG A 262 7.04 -4.99 21.75
N ALA A 263 7.60 -4.88 20.54
CA ALA A 263 7.50 -5.91 19.52
C ALA A 263 8.14 -7.23 20.00
N LEU A 264 9.33 -7.17 20.60
CA LEU A 264 10.03 -8.34 21.13
C LEU A 264 9.30 -8.92 22.35
N SER A 265 8.82 -8.08 23.26
CA SER A 265 8.02 -8.51 24.42
C SER A 265 6.76 -9.26 24.00
N LEU A 266 6.02 -8.72 23.02
CA LEU A 266 4.85 -9.40 22.46
C LEU A 266 5.21 -10.71 21.75
N THR A 267 6.35 -10.75 21.06
CA THR A 267 6.85 -11.96 20.38
C THR A 267 7.10 -13.10 21.37
N ALA A 268 7.67 -12.79 22.54
CA ALA A 268 7.90 -13.78 23.61
C ALA A 268 6.59 -14.45 24.08
N ALA A 269 5.46 -13.75 24.04
CA ALA A 269 4.15 -14.30 24.40
C ALA A 269 3.65 -15.38 23.41
N PHE A 270 4.19 -15.44 22.19
CA PHE A 270 3.80 -16.41 21.17
C PHE A 270 4.72 -17.64 21.08
N VAL A 271 5.84 -17.69 21.81
CA VAL A 271 6.84 -18.79 21.73
C VAL A 271 6.22 -20.17 21.97
N LYS A 272 5.25 -20.26 22.89
CA LYS A 272 4.55 -21.53 23.19
C LYS A 272 3.29 -21.76 22.37
N SER A 273 2.94 -20.85 21.46
CA SER A 273 1.79 -20.99 20.56
C SER A 273 2.14 -21.79 19.29
N GLY A 274 1.15 -22.08 18.45
CA GLY A 274 1.36 -22.57 17.07
C GLY A 274 1.67 -21.46 16.06
N ASN A 275 1.89 -20.23 16.53
CA ASN A 275 2.22 -19.04 15.73
C ASN A 275 3.62 -18.51 16.04
N ASP A 276 4.48 -19.29 16.70
CA ASP A 276 5.85 -18.91 17.06
C ASP A 276 6.66 -18.49 15.82
N TYR A 277 6.58 -19.25 14.73
CA TYR A 277 7.29 -18.92 13.48
C TYR A 277 6.80 -17.61 12.85
N GLN A 278 5.51 -17.29 12.98
CA GLN A 278 4.95 -16.02 12.49
C GLN A 278 5.37 -14.85 13.38
N ALA A 279 5.39 -15.03 14.69
CA ALA A 279 5.81 -13.99 15.62
C ALA A 279 7.32 -13.68 15.46
N ASN A 280 8.16 -14.72 15.39
CA ASN A 280 9.60 -14.53 15.21
C ASN A 280 9.94 -13.85 13.88
N ILE A 281 9.24 -14.18 12.78
CA ILE A 281 9.55 -13.54 11.50
C ILE A 281 9.16 -12.06 11.49
N LEU A 282 8.06 -11.67 12.15
CA LEU A 282 7.68 -10.27 12.30
C LEU A 282 8.66 -9.50 13.20
N ALA A 283 9.16 -10.12 14.27
CA ALA A 283 10.20 -9.53 15.11
C ALA A 283 11.52 -9.35 14.35
N ALA A 284 11.92 -10.35 13.55
CA ALA A 284 13.09 -10.26 12.70
C ALA A 284 12.98 -9.11 11.69
N ASP A 285 11.83 -8.98 11.03
CA ASP A 285 11.56 -7.88 10.10
C ASP A 285 11.65 -6.52 10.81
N ALA A 286 11.07 -6.39 12.01
CA ALA A 286 11.15 -5.16 12.82
C ALA A 286 12.58 -4.81 13.24
N LEU A 287 13.37 -5.79 13.70
CA LEU A 287 14.78 -5.61 14.05
C LEU A 287 15.61 -5.19 12.85
N ARG A 288 15.38 -5.82 11.69
CA ARG A 288 16.06 -5.49 10.45
C ARG A 288 15.79 -4.05 10.02
N LEU A 289 14.53 -3.61 10.11
CA LEU A 289 14.14 -2.22 9.81
C LEU A 289 14.75 -1.21 10.80
N ALA A 290 14.91 -1.60 12.06
CA ALA A 290 15.54 -0.78 13.09
C ALA A 290 17.08 -0.75 13.03
N GLY A 291 17.70 -1.28 11.97
CA GLY A 291 19.16 -1.31 11.85
C GLY A 291 19.85 -2.26 12.84
N ARG A 292 19.16 -3.32 13.29
CA ARG A 292 19.67 -4.35 14.21
C ARG A 292 19.81 -5.71 13.51
N PRO A 293 20.68 -5.83 12.47
CA PRO A 293 20.74 -6.99 11.60
C PRO A 293 21.17 -8.29 12.31
N ASP A 294 22.11 -8.22 13.27
CA ASP A 294 22.59 -9.40 13.98
C ASP A 294 21.49 -10.06 14.81
N GLU A 295 20.69 -9.25 15.51
CA GLU A 295 19.53 -9.72 16.25
C GLU A 295 18.43 -10.20 15.30
N ALA A 296 18.23 -9.53 14.16
CA ALA A 296 17.28 -10.00 13.15
C ALA A 296 17.64 -11.41 12.64
N ILE A 297 18.93 -11.69 12.44
CA ILE A 297 19.42 -13.03 12.04
C ILE A 297 19.05 -14.08 13.09
N ASP A 298 19.23 -13.82 14.39
CA ASP A 298 18.82 -14.75 15.45
C ASP A 298 17.32 -15.07 15.38
N TYR A 299 16.46 -14.06 15.23
CA TYR A 299 15.02 -14.29 15.08
C TYR A 299 14.66 -15.03 13.79
N TYR A 300 15.31 -14.76 12.65
CA TYR A 300 15.13 -15.56 11.44
C TYR A 300 15.59 -17.02 11.63
N GLN A 301 16.69 -17.26 12.34
CA GLN A 301 17.15 -18.61 12.66
C GLN A 301 16.14 -19.37 13.52
N ARG A 302 15.46 -18.69 14.46
CA ARG A 302 14.36 -19.29 15.24
C ARG A 302 13.19 -19.72 14.36
N VAL A 303 12.87 -18.97 13.30
CA VAL A 303 11.88 -19.39 12.29
C VAL A 303 12.34 -20.68 11.62
N ILE A 304 13.61 -20.75 11.18
CA ILE A 304 14.18 -21.94 10.54
C ILE A 304 14.18 -23.16 11.46
N ALA A 305 14.42 -22.95 12.76
CA ALA A 305 14.44 -24.00 13.77
C ALA A 305 13.04 -24.43 14.25
N SER A 306 11.98 -23.69 13.93
CA SER A 306 10.62 -24.04 14.35
C SER A 306 10.19 -25.40 13.80
N LYS A 307 9.32 -26.07 14.57
CA LYS A 307 8.71 -27.37 14.22
C LYS A 307 7.18 -27.31 14.23
N ARG A 308 6.61 -26.11 14.34
CA ARG A 308 5.17 -25.89 14.63
C ARG A 308 4.43 -25.26 13.45
N PHE A 309 4.92 -25.47 12.24
CA PHE A 309 4.27 -24.98 11.05
C PHE A 309 2.89 -25.59 10.89
N ARG A 310 1.99 -24.82 10.27
CA ARG A 310 0.63 -25.27 9.99
C ARG A 310 0.58 -26.49 9.07
N ASN A 311 1.50 -26.54 8.10
CA ASN A 311 1.67 -27.61 7.11
C ASN A 311 3.00 -27.42 6.36
N ASP A 312 3.38 -28.39 5.53
CA ASP A 312 4.63 -28.42 4.76
C ASP A 312 4.81 -27.22 3.82
N GLU A 313 3.72 -26.71 3.23
CA GLU A 313 3.78 -25.53 2.35
C GLU A 313 4.16 -24.27 3.14
N TYR A 314 3.57 -24.10 4.33
CA TYR A 314 3.92 -23.03 5.25
C TYR A 314 5.35 -23.18 5.77
N GLU A 315 5.78 -24.40 6.11
CA GLU A 315 7.16 -24.67 6.51
C GLU A 315 8.15 -24.23 5.43
N LYS A 316 8.00 -24.75 4.21
CA LYS A 316 8.90 -24.42 3.09
C LYS A 316 8.97 -22.92 2.84
N ARG A 317 7.81 -22.26 2.78
CA ARG A 317 7.73 -20.81 2.51
C ARG A 317 8.37 -19.97 3.60
N PHE A 318 8.08 -20.23 4.88
CA PHE A 318 8.63 -19.42 5.98
C PHE A 318 10.11 -19.67 6.20
N LYS A 319 10.59 -20.92 6.07
CA LYS A 319 12.03 -21.23 6.12
C LYS A 319 12.79 -20.58 4.97
N ALA A 320 12.28 -20.68 3.74
CA ALA A 320 12.88 -20.03 2.59
C ALA A 320 12.93 -18.51 2.76
N ARG A 321 11.81 -17.88 3.17
CA ARG A 321 11.77 -16.43 3.44
C ARG A 321 12.79 -16.00 4.50
N ALA A 322 12.87 -16.73 5.61
CA ALA A 322 13.80 -16.43 6.68
C ALA A 322 15.26 -16.57 6.21
N GLN A 323 15.59 -17.67 5.51
CA GLN A 323 16.92 -17.88 4.96
C GLN A 323 17.31 -16.79 3.96
N GLU A 324 16.44 -16.47 3.01
CA GLU A 324 16.69 -15.43 2.02
C GLU A 324 16.86 -14.04 2.65
N SER A 325 16.20 -13.77 3.79
CA SER A 325 16.37 -12.52 4.53
C SER A 325 17.71 -12.47 5.27
N ILE A 326 18.16 -13.59 5.84
CA ILE A 326 19.52 -13.74 6.38
C ILE A 326 20.57 -13.52 5.27
N ASP A 327 20.38 -14.16 4.12
CA ASP A 327 21.29 -14.02 2.99
C ASP A 327 21.34 -12.57 2.50
N THR A 328 20.17 -11.91 2.44
CA THR A 328 20.08 -10.49 2.08
C THR A 328 20.85 -9.59 3.04
N ILE A 329 20.76 -9.82 4.36
CA ILE A 329 21.55 -9.08 5.36
C ILE A 329 23.05 -9.25 5.11
N ARG A 330 23.50 -10.46 4.78
CA ARG A 330 24.92 -10.74 4.46
C ARG A 330 25.38 -10.09 3.15
N LEU A 331 24.44 -9.76 2.27
CA LEU A 331 24.72 -9.11 0.99
C LEU A 331 24.71 -7.58 1.06
N TYR A 332 24.43 -6.94 2.20
CA TYR A 332 24.28 -5.49 2.27
C TYR A 332 25.45 -4.70 1.69
N ASP A 333 26.70 -5.09 1.98
CA ASP A 333 27.89 -4.43 1.44
C ASP A 333 28.07 -4.65 -0.08
N GLN A 334 27.63 -5.80 -0.58
CA GLN A 334 27.68 -6.15 -2.01
C GLN A 334 26.50 -5.52 -2.78
N ALA A 335 25.40 -5.27 -2.09
CA ALA A 335 24.22 -4.61 -2.63
C ALA A 335 24.28 -3.07 -2.54
N ASP A 336 25.40 -2.51 -2.08
CA ASP A 336 25.65 -1.07 -2.15
C ASP A 336 25.76 -0.63 -3.61
N VAL A 337 24.75 0.09 -4.08
CA VAL A 337 24.61 0.47 -5.49
C VAL A 337 25.78 1.30 -6.03
N SER A 338 26.49 2.03 -5.16
CA SER A 338 27.67 2.81 -5.55
C SER A 338 28.86 1.94 -5.95
N ARG A 339 28.86 0.67 -5.53
CA ARG A 339 29.89 -0.34 -5.81
C ARG A 339 29.50 -1.32 -6.91
N VAL A 340 28.28 -1.19 -7.44
CA VAL A 340 27.75 -2.05 -8.49
C VAL A 340 28.06 -1.43 -9.85
N ALA A 341 28.55 -2.25 -10.78
CA ALA A 341 28.79 -1.82 -12.14
C ALA A 341 27.49 -1.44 -12.86
N ASP A 342 27.57 -0.49 -13.81
CA ASP A 342 26.47 -0.19 -14.71
C ASP A 342 26.03 -1.45 -15.46
N GLY A 343 24.73 -1.71 -15.47
CA GLY A 343 24.20 -2.95 -16.02
C GLY A 343 22.74 -3.21 -15.68
N THR A 344 22.23 -4.35 -16.16
CA THR A 344 20.93 -4.87 -15.75
C THR A 344 21.09 -6.26 -15.17
N TYR A 345 20.72 -6.41 -13.91
CA TYR A 345 20.87 -7.63 -13.12
C TYR A 345 19.51 -8.25 -12.84
N ARG A 346 19.46 -9.57 -12.68
CA ARG A 346 18.20 -10.30 -12.49
C ARG A 346 18.37 -11.35 -11.42
N ASP A 347 17.38 -11.43 -10.54
CA ASP A 347 17.31 -12.47 -9.53
C ASP A 347 15.86 -12.71 -9.10
N SER A 348 15.65 -13.68 -8.22
CA SER A 348 14.34 -14.05 -7.69
C SER A 348 14.38 -14.38 -6.19
N SER A 349 13.25 -14.22 -5.53
CA SER A 349 13.07 -14.62 -4.13
C SER A 349 11.70 -15.24 -3.90
N THR A 350 11.54 -15.90 -2.76
CA THR A 350 10.29 -16.53 -2.35
C THR A 350 9.24 -15.46 -2.00
N GLY A 351 8.22 -15.32 -2.85
CA GLY A 351 7.03 -14.49 -2.64
C GLY A 351 5.90 -15.21 -1.91
N TYR A 352 4.72 -14.61 -1.87
CA TYR A 352 3.56 -15.16 -1.14
C TYR A 352 3.05 -16.45 -1.78
N ASN A 353 2.96 -16.49 -3.11
CA ASN A 353 2.35 -17.60 -3.87
C ASN A 353 3.32 -18.29 -4.83
N GLY A 354 4.62 -18.02 -4.70
CA GLY A 354 5.66 -18.60 -5.53
C GLY A 354 6.86 -17.68 -5.62
N LYS A 355 7.81 -18.00 -6.50
CA LYS A 355 8.92 -17.11 -6.77
C LYS A 355 8.42 -15.79 -7.39
N LEU A 356 9.07 -14.70 -7.01
CA LEU A 356 8.96 -13.38 -7.61
C LEU A 356 10.33 -13.02 -8.18
N SER A 357 10.37 -12.54 -9.42
CA SER A 357 11.60 -12.20 -10.14
C SER A 357 11.66 -10.72 -10.44
N VAL A 358 12.85 -10.12 -10.32
CA VAL A 358 13.11 -8.71 -10.60
C VAL A 358 14.18 -8.54 -11.68
N ALA A 359 14.13 -7.40 -12.37
CA ALA A 359 15.22 -6.85 -13.16
C ALA A 359 15.60 -5.48 -12.60
N VAL A 360 16.87 -5.33 -12.24
CA VAL A 360 17.44 -4.16 -11.60
C VAL A 360 18.40 -3.48 -12.55
N THR A 361 18.17 -2.21 -12.86
CA THR A 361 19.05 -1.41 -13.73
C THR A 361 19.87 -0.45 -12.87
N VAL A 362 21.20 -0.54 -12.98
CA VAL A 362 22.15 0.37 -12.35
C VAL A 362 22.82 1.20 -13.43
N SER A 363 22.89 2.51 -13.22
CA SER A 363 23.69 3.41 -14.06
C SER A 363 24.28 4.56 -13.25
N GLY A 364 25.55 4.87 -13.50
CA GLY A 364 26.24 5.96 -12.82
C GLY A 364 26.31 5.77 -11.30
N GLY A 365 26.40 4.52 -10.81
CA GLY A 365 26.38 4.21 -9.38
C GLY A 365 25.03 4.44 -8.70
N ARG A 366 23.93 4.48 -9.47
CA ARG A 366 22.56 4.66 -8.95
C ARG A 366 21.60 3.57 -9.43
N LEU A 367 20.59 3.31 -8.61
CA LEU A 367 19.47 2.45 -8.90
C LEU A 367 18.46 3.21 -9.78
N GLU A 368 18.49 2.97 -11.08
CA GLU A 368 17.62 3.64 -12.06
C GLU A 368 16.25 2.97 -12.16
N ALA A 369 16.19 1.64 -12.06
CA ALA A 369 14.93 0.92 -12.16
C ALA A 369 14.96 -0.40 -11.39
N VAL A 370 13.81 -0.74 -10.79
CA VAL A 370 13.51 -2.08 -10.27
C VAL A 370 12.18 -2.51 -10.90
N LYS A 371 12.22 -3.54 -11.74
CA LYS A 371 11.03 -4.04 -12.45
C LYS A 371 10.73 -5.46 -12.01
N ILE A 372 9.49 -5.75 -11.60
CA ILE A 372 9.05 -7.13 -11.41
C ILE A 372 8.78 -7.74 -12.79
N THR A 373 9.45 -8.83 -13.10
CA THR A 373 9.39 -9.46 -14.44
C THR A 373 8.56 -10.73 -14.46
N ASP A 374 8.40 -11.39 -13.32
CA ASP A 374 7.54 -12.56 -13.16
C ASP A 374 7.09 -12.69 -11.70
N HIS A 375 5.82 -13.05 -11.47
CA HIS A 375 5.32 -13.31 -10.12
C HIS A 375 4.05 -14.17 -10.15
N LYS A 376 3.76 -14.81 -9.01
CA LYS A 376 2.51 -15.57 -8.77
C LYS A 376 1.63 -14.95 -7.69
N GLU A 377 1.95 -13.74 -7.26
CA GLU A 377 1.22 -13.00 -6.23
C GLU A 377 -0.25 -12.82 -6.63
N LYS A 378 -1.14 -13.05 -5.66
CA LYS A 378 -2.60 -13.00 -5.89
C LYS A 378 -3.29 -11.85 -5.17
N GLN A 379 -2.61 -11.09 -4.31
CA GLN A 379 -3.24 -10.03 -3.53
C GLN A 379 -2.22 -8.92 -3.26
N PHE A 380 -2.71 -7.73 -2.94
CA PHE A 380 -1.90 -6.58 -2.51
C PHE A 380 -0.89 -6.09 -3.55
N TYR A 381 -1.39 -5.84 -4.76
CA TYR A 381 -0.59 -5.38 -5.89
C TYR A 381 0.13 -4.04 -5.66
N SER A 382 -0.29 -3.22 -4.68
CA SER A 382 0.45 -2.00 -4.35
C SER A 382 1.89 -2.31 -3.89
N SER A 383 2.14 -3.44 -3.23
CA SER A 383 3.53 -3.82 -2.90
C SER A 383 4.43 -4.01 -4.13
N LEU A 384 3.85 -4.35 -5.29
CA LEU A 384 4.56 -4.48 -6.57
C LEU A 384 4.94 -3.13 -7.18
N THR A 385 4.36 -2.03 -6.72
CA THR A 385 4.68 -0.66 -7.16
C THR A 385 5.45 0.08 -6.08
N ASP A 386 4.93 0.07 -4.86
CA ASP A 386 5.42 0.85 -3.73
C ASP A 386 6.81 0.38 -3.28
N THR A 387 7.09 -0.94 -3.33
CA THR A 387 8.40 -1.46 -2.92
C THR A 387 9.51 -1.09 -3.91
N PRO A 388 9.34 -1.29 -5.24
CA PRO A 388 10.28 -0.74 -6.22
C PRO A 388 10.50 0.77 -6.10
N GLU A 389 9.45 1.55 -5.88
CA GLU A 389 9.56 3.01 -5.70
C GLU A 389 10.38 3.36 -4.45
N GLN A 390 10.14 2.69 -3.32
CA GLN A 390 10.95 2.87 -2.11
C GLN A 390 12.41 2.52 -2.34
N LEU A 391 12.70 1.42 -3.05
CA LEU A 391 14.07 1.01 -3.37
C LEU A 391 14.80 2.10 -4.17
N ILE A 392 14.14 2.62 -5.21
CA ILE A 392 14.68 3.70 -6.05
C ILE A 392 14.81 5.00 -5.25
N ALA A 393 13.83 5.37 -4.44
CA ALA A 393 13.89 6.60 -3.65
C ALA A 393 15.01 6.56 -2.60
N ARG A 394 15.21 5.42 -1.94
CA ARG A 394 16.25 5.24 -0.91
C ARG A 394 17.63 4.91 -1.47
N GLN A 395 17.71 4.50 -2.74
CA GLN A 395 18.95 4.01 -3.36
C GLN A 395 19.60 2.88 -2.53
N SER A 396 18.79 2.08 -1.83
CA SER A 396 19.25 1.07 -0.87
C SER A 396 18.22 -0.03 -0.69
N VAL A 397 18.69 -1.25 -0.44
CA VAL A 397 17.86 -2.40 -0.02
C VAL A 397 17.58 -2.40 1.50
N GLN A 398 18.19 -1.49 2.24
CA GLN A 398 17.99 -1.31 3.68
C GLN A 398 16.88 -0.28 3.96
N GLY A 399 16.22 -0.40 5.12
CA GLY A 399 15.20 0.56 5.55
C GLY A 399 13.92 0.59 4.68
N ILE A 400 13.68 -0.44 3.87
CA ILE A 400 12.47 -0.55 3.03
C ILE A 400 11.32 -1.15 3.85
N ASP A 401 10.30 -0.35 4.15
CA ASP A 401 9.10 -0.80 4.87
C ASP A 401 8.26 -1.69 3.95
N GLY A 402 7.80 -2.81 4.51
CA GLY A 402 6.90 -3.70 3.80
C GLY A 402 5.47 -3.18 3.87
N THR A 403 4.83 -3.05 2.71
CA THR A 403 3.41 -2.68 2.63
C THR A 403 2.56 -3.58 3.54
N SER A 404 1.70 -2.97 4.34
CA SER A 404 0.91 -3.68 5.34
C SER A 404 0.01 -4.73 4.71
N SER A 405 0.02 -5.92 5.29
CA SER A 405 -0.61 -7.15 4.75
C SER A 405 0.04 -7.72 3.47
N ALA A 406 1.13 -7.14 2.97
CA ALA A 406 1.89 -7.59 1.79
C ALA A 406 3.41 -7.70 2.07
N THR A 407 3.77 -7.92 3.33
CA THR A 407 5.16 -7.92 3.80
C THR A 407 5.98 -9.05 3.17
N ILE A 408 5.36 -10.21 2.90
CA ILE A 408 6.05 -11.33 2.22
C ILE A 408 6.46 -10.91 0.80
N THR A 409 5.54 -10.30 0.05
CA THR A 409 5.78 -9.81 -1.30
C THR A 409 6.83 -8.69 -1.32
N SER A 410 6.70 -7.72 -0.42
CA SER A 410 7.65 -6.60 -0.30
C SER A 410 9.06 -7.14 0.02
N GLN A 411 9.17 -8.08 0.97
CA GLN A 411 10.45 -8.68 1.32
C GLN A 411 11.04 -9.50 0.17
N ALA A 412 10.21 -10.18 -0.63
CA ALA A 412 10.68 -10.91 -1.80
C ALA A 412 11.30 -9.98 -2.84
N ILE A 413 10.71 -8.80 -3.06
CA ILE A 413 11.24 -7.77 -3.97
C ILE A 413 12.59 -7.23 -3.44
N VAL A 414 12.66 -6.90 -2.15
CA VAL A 414 13.90 -6.43 -1.50
C VAL A 414 15.01 -7.48 -1.60
N ASN A 415 14.71 -8.73 -1.25
CA ASN A 415 15.68 -9.83 -1.27
C ASN A 415 16.15 -10.12 -2.70
N ALA A 416 15.24 -10.16 -3.68
CA ALA A 416 15.61 -10.37 -5.08
C ALA A 416 16.47 -9.20 -5.61
N THR A 417 16.17 -7.96 -5.19
CA THR A 417 16.96 -6.77 -5.57
C THR A 417 18.37 -6.84 -4.98
N ALA A 418 18.52 -7.20 -3.71
CA ALA A 418 19.83 -7.34 -3.06
C ALA A 418 20.69 -8.41 -3.75
N LYS A 419 20.11 -9.57 -4.07
CA LYS A 419 20.81 -10.62 -4.82
C LYS A 419 21.21 -10.17 -6.23
N ALA A 420 20.33 -9.47 -6.93
CA ALA A 420 20.61 -8.94 -8.26
C ALA A 420 21.77 -7.94 -8.22
N LEU A 421 21.75 -6.98 -7.28
CA LEU A 421 22.82 -5.99 -7.12
C LEU A 421 24.17 -6.64 -6.80
N ALA A 422 24.19 -7.63 -5.91
CA ALA A 422 25.41 -8.32 -5.51
C ALA A 422 26.16 -8.97 -6.69
N GLN A 423 25.45 -9.39 -7.75
CA GLN A 423 26.06 -9.96 -8.97
C GLN A 423 26.96 -8.95 -9.72
N GLY A 424 26.73 -7.65 -9.54
CA GLY A 424 27.44 -6.59 -10.23
C GLY A 424 28.51 -5.88 -9.39
N THR A 425 28.75 -6.35 -8.16
CA THR A 425 29.74 -5.75 -7.25
C THR A 425 31.14 -5.78 -7.86
N ARG A 426 31.84 -4.65 -7.80
CA ARG A 426 33.23 -4.52 -8.25
C ARG A 426 34.25 -4.80 -7.15
#